data_AF-A0A917KJK8-F1
#
_entry.id   AF-A0A917KJK8-F1
#
_cell.length_a   1.000
_cell.length_b   1.000
_cell.length_c   1.000
_cell.angle_alpha   90.00
_cell.angle_beta   90.00
_cell.angle_gamma   90.00
#
_symmetry.space_group_name_H-M   'P 1'
#
loop_
_entity.id
_entity.type
_entity.pdbx_description
1 polymer ?
#
loop_
_entity_poly.entity_id
_entity_poly.type
_entity_poly.pdbx_seq_one_letter_code
_entity_poly.pdbx_strand_id
1 'polypeptide(L)'
;MYATINAAGRATGFYDPQLHATIPAEAIEISVETWSAWIADTERQRWDGTALVACDPPAAPPLTADQQRARRNARLAACDWTQGADAPLTTEARAAWAAYRAALRDVPEQPGFPAEVTWPNAPG
;
A
#
# COMPACT_ATOMS: atom_id res chain seq x y z
N MET A 1 12.30 31.56 0.43
CA MET A 1 12.38 30.45 -0.55
C MET A 1 10.99 30.28 -1.12
N TYR A 2 10.86 29.85 -2.37
CA TYR A 2 9.59 29.95 -3.10
C TYR A 2 9.25 28.65 -3.83
N ALA A 3 7.95 28.39 -3.97
CA ALA A 3 7.45 27.24 -4.72
C ALA A 3 6.27 27.65 -5.61
N THR A 4 6.20 27.07 -6.81
CA THR A 4 5.02 27.14 -7.67
C THR A 4 4.13 25.93 -7.44
N ILE A 5 2.82 26.10 -7.59
CA ILE A 5 1.81 25.11 -7.20
C ILE A 5 0.78 24.97 -8.30
N ASN A 6 0.37 23.73 -8.61
CA ASN A 6 -0.74 23.48 -9.54
C ASN A 6 -2.11 23.61 -8.85
N ALA A 7 -3.19 23.53 -9.63
CA ALA A 7 -4.56 23.61 -9.14
C ALA A 7 -4.95 22.51 -8.11
N ALA A 8 -4.20 21.41 -8.04
CA ALA A 8 -4.39 20.35 -7.06
C ALA A 8 -3.64 20.59 -5.73
N GLY A 9 -2.96 21.73 -5.59
CA GLY A 9 -2.15 22.04 -4.42
C GLY A 9 -0.84 21.26 -4.40
N ARG A 10 -0.29 20.83 -5.55
CA ARG A 10 1.00 20.12 -5.64
C ARG A 10 2.11 21.04 -6.11
N ALA A 11 3.29 20.93 -5.50
CA ALA A 11 4.46 21.70 -5.89
C ALA A 11 4.91 21.30 -7.31
N THR A 12 5.18 22.29 -8.15
CA THR A 12 5.64 22.13 -9.54
C THR A 12 7.03 22.70 -9.79
N GLY A 13 7.54 23.53 -8.87
CA GLY A 13 8.82 24.20 -9.01
C GLY A 13 9.34 24.73 -7.68
N PHE A 14 10.66 24.89 -7.60
CA PHE A 14 11.41 25.37 -6.45
C PHE A 14 12.28 26.54 -6.87
N TYR A 15 12.27 27.62 -6.08
CA TYR A 15 13.05 28.81 -6.36
C TYR A 15 13.68 29.36 -5.07
N ASP A 16 14.97 29.63 -5.15
CA ASP A 16 15.74 30.29 -4.10
C ASP A 16 16.31 31.60 -4.67
N PRO A 17 16.06 32.78 -4.06
CA PRO A 17 16.59 34.06 -4.53
C PRO A 17 18.12 34.12 -4.63
N GLN A 18 18.84 33.29 -3.87
CA GLN A 18 20.30 33.21 -3.95
C GLN A 18 20.76 32.41 -5.17
N LEU A 19 19.94 31.48 -5.66
CA LEU A 19 20.26 30.59 -6.77
C LEU A 19 19.56 30.98 -8.07
N HIS A 20 18.45 31.73 -7.99
CA HIS A 20 17.58 32.08 -9.11
C HIS A 20 17.47 33.59 -9.23
N ALA A 21 17.92 34.12 -10.37
CA ALA A 21 17.85 35.56 -10.68
C ALA A 21 16.41 36.06 -10.96
N THR A 22 15.47 35.15 -11.24
CA THR A 22 14.08 35.48 -11.51
C THR A 22 13.19 34.44 -10.86
N ILE A 23 12.20 34.92 -10.12
CA ILE A 23 11.20 34.09 -9.44
C ILE A 23 9.85 34.40 -10.10
N PRO A 24 9.07 33.37 -10.49
CA PRO A 24 7.76 33.58 -11.07
C PRO A 24 6.83 34.34 -10.10
N ALA A 25 5.96 35.21 -10.62
CA ALA A 25 5.05 36.01 -9.80
C ALA A 25 3.99 35.14 -9.10
N GLU A 26 3.71 33.96 -9.66
CA GLU A 26 2.82 32.95 -9.10
C GLU A 26 3.47 32.08 -8.01
N ALA A 27 4.78 32.24 -7.76
CA ALA A 27 5.47 31.48 -6.74
C ALA A 27 5.15 32.03 -5.35
N ILE A 28 4.80 31.15 -4.42
CA ILE A 28 4.54 31.51 -3.03
C ILE A 28 5.80 31.39 -2.19
N GLU A 29 5.96 32.27 -1.20
CA GLU A 29 7.05 32.14 -0.24
C GLU A 29 6.72 31.06 0.80
N ILE A 30 7.66 30.15 1.02
CA ILE A 30 7.58 29.07 2.01
C ILE A 30 8.91 28.92 2.74
N SER A 31 8.88 28.34 3.94
CA SER A 31 10.09 28.03 4.71
C SER A 31 10.76 26.75 4.21
N VAL A 32 12.07 26.62 4.46
CA VAL A 32 12.85 25.39 4.17
C VAL A 32 12.25 24.16 4.87
N GLU A 33 11.71 24.34 6.07
CA GLU A 33 11.03 23.28 6.81
C GLU A 33 9.74 22.84 6.10
N THR A 34 8.92 23.80 5.65
CA THR A 34 7.72 23.51 4.88
C THR A 34 8.06 22.78 3.59
N TRP A 35 9.07 23.21 2.84
CA TRP A 35 9.50 22.51 1.63
C TRP A 35 10.02 21.11 1.91
N SER A 36 10.88 20.96 2.92
CA SER A 36 11.41 19.66 3.34
C SER A 36 10.29 18.70 3.73
N ALA A 37 9.29 19.17 4.48
CA ALA A 37 8.12 18.38 4.83
C ALA A 37 7.32 17.98 3.57
N TRP A 38 7.10 18.94 2.66
CA TRP A 38 6.32 18.70 1.45
C TRP A 38 6.96 17.66 0.54
N ILE A 39 8.26 17.78 0.25
CA ILE A 39 8.95 16.86 -0.66
C ILE A 39 9.11 15.46 -0.06
N ALA A 40 9.09 15.34 1.27
CA ALA A 40 9.15 14.05 1.96
C ALA A 40 7.86 13.23 1.79
N ASP A 41 6.71 13.87 1.58
CA ASP A 41 5.41 13.18 1.47
C ASP A 41 4.46 13.86 0.45
N THR A 42 4.96 14.08 -0.76
CA THR A 42 4.23 14.79 -1.82
C THR A 42 2.93 14.11 -2.23
N GLU A 43 2.76 12.82 -1.98
CA GLU A 43 1.53 12.08 -2.30
C GLU A 43 0.42 12.32 -1.27
N ARG A 44 0.79 12.51 0.00
CA ARG A 44 -0.14 12.67 1.14
C ARG A 44 -0.27 14.10 1.62
N GLN A 45 0.46 15.05 1.01
CA GLN A 45 0.39 16.45 1.37
C GLN A 45 0.12 17.35 0.17
N ARG A 46 -0.77 18.31 0.36
CA ARG A 46 -1.03 19.38 -0.61
C ARG A 46 -1.07 20.72 0.09
N TRP A 47 -0.78 21.77 -0.65
CA TRP A 47 -0.96 23.14 -0.18
C TRP A 47 -2.43 23.56 -0.30
N ASP A 48 -3.01 24.10 0.76
CA ASP A 48 -4.41 24.57 0.78
C ASP A 48 -4.58 26.07 0.49
N GLY A 49 -3.47 26.78 0.26
CA GLY A 49 -3.43 28.24 0.14
C GLY A 49 -2.68 28.91 1.29
N THR A 50 -2.61 28.24 2.44
CA THR A 50 -2.00 28.77 3.68
C THR A 50 -0.97 27.85 4.31
N ALA A 51 -1.18 26.53 4.22
CA ALA A 51 -0.31 25.53 4.82
C ALA A 51 -0.34 24.20 4.04
N LEU A 52 0.57 23.30 4.40
CA LEU A 52 0.48 21.90 3.99
C LEU A 52 -0.61 21.22 4.80
N VAL A 53 -1.57 20.64 4.08
CA VAL A 53 -2.63 19.82 4.65
C VAL A 53 -2.48 18.39 4.15
N ALA A 54 -2.87 17.44 5.01
CA ALA A 54 -2.99 16.06 4.59
C ALA A 54 -4.06 15.95 3.50
N CYS A 55 -3.70 15.37 2.36
CA CYS A 55 -4.68 14.80 1.45
C CYS A 55 -4.73 13.31 1.71
N ASP A 56 -5.93 12.76 1.88
CA ASP A 56 -6.09 11.30 1.91
C ASP A 56 -5.42 10.74 0.65
N PRO A 57 -4.37 9.90 0.79
CA PRO A 57 -3.82 9.25 -0.38
C PRO A 57 -4.92 8.42 -1.03
N PRO A 58 -4.90 8.26 -2.37
CA PRO A 58 -5.72 7.22 -2.97
C PRO A 58 -5.41 5.91 -2.24
N ALA A 59 -6.45 5.15 -1.90
CA ALA A 59 -6.26 3.81 -1.35
C ALA A 59 -5.22 3.07 -2.20
N ALA A 60 -4.31 2.34 -1.56
CA ALA A 60 -3.33 1.54 -2.28
C ALA A 60 -4.07 0.71 -3.35
N PRO A 61 -3.53 0.61 -4.58
CA PRO A 61 -4.24 -0.08 -5.64
C PRO A 61 -4.60 -1.49 -5.17
N PRO A 62 -5.80 -1.99 -5.51
CA PRO A 62 -6.19 -3.33 -5.14
C PRO A 62 -5.17 -4.32 -5.68
N LEU A 63 -4.93 -5.38 -4.94
CA LEU A 63 -3.94 -6.38 -5.31
C LEU A 63 -4.36 -7.07 -6.60
N THR A 64 -3.37 -7.37 -7.43
CA THR A 64 -3.59 -8.12 -8.66
C THR A 64 -3.91 -9.58 -8.35
N ALA A 65 -4.51 -10.28 -9.33
CA ALA A 65 -4.73 -11.72 -9.24
C ALA A 65 -3.44 -12.49 -8.91
N ASP A 66 -2.31 -12.09 -9.46
CA ASP A 66 -1.04 -12.76 -9.22
C ASP A 66 -0.50 -12.51 -7.82
N GLN A 67 -0.66 -11.29 -7.29
CA GLN A 67 -0.33 -10.99 -5.90
C GLN A 67 -1.19 -11.80 -4.91
N GLN A 68 -2.48 -11.96 -5.20
CA GLN A 68 -3.37 -12.77 -4.38
C GLN A 68 -3.03 -14.27 -4.49
N ARG A 69 -2.66 -14.78 -5.67
CA ARG A 69 -2.16 -16.15 -5.84
C ARG A 69 -0.82 -16.36 -5.11
N ALA A 70 0.08 -15.38 -5.10
CA ALA A 70 1.32 -15.44 -4.33
C ALA A 70 1.03 -15.54 -2.83
N ARG A 71 0.06 -14.75 -2.33
CA ARG A 71 -0.42 -14.82 -0.94
C ARG A 71 -1.04 -16.17 -0.59
N ARG A 72 -1.78 -16.80 -1.51
CA ARG A 72 -2.27 -18.18 -1.36
C ARG A 72 -1.10 -19.16 -1.25
N ASN A 73 -0.14 -19.06 -2.17
CA ASN A 73 1.02 -19.96 -2.20
C ASN A 73 1.85 -19.84 -0.92
N ALA A 74 2.04 -18.62 -0.39
CA ALA A 74 2.71 -18.41 0.89
C ALA A 74 1.98 -19.09 2.06
N ARG A 75 0.65 -19.01 2.12
CA ARG A 75 -0.16 -19.70 3.14
C ARG A 75 -0.10 -21.23 3.00
N LEU A 76 -0.11 -21.74 1.77
CA LEU A 76 0.07 -23.17 1.50
C LEU A 76 1.48 -23.64 1.93
N ALA A 77 2.53 -22.87 1.65
CA ALA A 77 3.88 -23.19 2.08
C ALA A 77 4.02 -23.21 3.61
N ALA A 78 3.41 -22.23 4.30
CA ALA A 78 3.45 -22.13 5.75
C ALA A 78 2.82 -23.35 6.47
N CYS A 79 1.87 -24.02 5.84
CA CYS A 79 1.22 -25.23 6.38
C CYS A 79 1.68 -26.53 5.71
N ASP A 80 2.75 -26.52 4.91
CA ASP A 80 3.16 -27.70 4.17
C ASP A 80 3.67 -28.83 5.09
N TRP A 81 4.28 -28.47 6.22
CA TRP A 81 4.73 -29.41 7.26
C TRP A 81 3.62 -30.32 7.78
N THR A 82 2.36 -29.90 7.70
CA THR A 82 1.18 -30.63 8.20
C THR A 82 0.82 -31.84 7.31
N GLN A 83 1.34 -31.87 6.08
CA GLN A 83 1.02 -32.90 5.08
C GLN A 83 1.94 -34.12 5.18
N GLY A 84 3.10 -33.99 5.83
CA GLY A 84 4.02 -35.10 6.06
C GLY A 84 3.40 -36.19 6.94
N ALA A 85 3.63 -37.46 6.61
CA ALA A 85 3.13 -38.59 7.42
C ALA A 85 3.65 -38.52 8.87
N ASP A 86 4.90 -38.07 9.03
CA ASP A 86 5.56 -37.91 10.34
C ASP A 86 5.18 -36.63 11.08
N ALA A 87 4.27 -35.81 10.54
CA ALA A 87 3.82 -34.61 11.22
C ALA A 87 3.17 -34.99 12.57
N PRO A 88 3.54 -34.33 13.70
CA PRO A 88 3.04 -34.63 15.04
C PRO A 88 1.61 -34.12 15.23
N LEU A 89 0.70 -34.55 14.38
CA LEU A 89 -0.70 -34.14 14.32
C LEU A 89 -1.61 -35.33 14.56
N THR A 90 -2.70 -35.10 15.30
CA THR A 90 -3.78 -36.07 15.38
C THR A 90 -4.47 -36.20 14.02
N THR A 91 -5.25 -37.27 13.84
CA THR A 91 -6.05 -37.48 12.63
C THR A 91 -7.00 -36.32 12.37
N GLU A 92 -7.63 -35.79 13.42
CA GLU A 92 -8.56 -34.66 13.37
C GLU A 92 -7.83 -33.38 12.94
N ALA A 93 -6.68 -33.10 13.54
CA ALA A 93 -5.87 -31.94 13.19
C ALA A 93 -5.40 -32.02 11.72
N ARG A 94 -4.98 -33.20 11.27
CA ARG A 94 -4.60 -33.44 9.87
C ARG A 94 -5.77 -33.21 8.91
N ALA A 95 -6.97 -33.66 9.26
CA ALA A 95 -8.17 -33.42 8.47
C ALA A 95 -8.53 -31.92 8.40
N ALA A 96 -8.41 -31.19 9.51
CA ALA A 96 -8.62 -29.74 9.56
C ALA A 96 -7.62 -28.99 8.66
N TRP A 97 -6.34 -29.35 8.71
CA TRP A 97 -5.31 -28.78 7.83
C TRP A 97 -5.55 -29.11 6.35
N ALA A 98 -6.03 -30.31 6.03
CA ALA A 98 -6.41 -30.69 4.67
C ALA A 98 -7.57 -29.83 4.15
N ALA A 99 -8.62 -29.65 4.96
CA ALA A 99 -9.76 -28.78 4.63
C ALA A 99 -9.34 -27.32 4.45
N TYR A 100 -8.49 -26.80 5.33
CA TYR A 100 -7.93 -25.45 5.22
C TYR A 100 -7.15 -25.26 3.91
N ARG A 101 -6.29 -26.23 3.53
CA ARG A 101 -5.54 -26.18 2.27
C ARG A 101 -6.44 -26.28 1.05
N ALA A 102 -7.53 -27.04 1.10
CA ALA A 102 -8.53 -27.05 0.03
C ALA A 102 -9.16 -25.66 -0.12
N ALA A 103 -9.68 -25.09 0.97
CA ALA A 103 -10.27 -23.76 0.97
C ALA A 103 -9.30 -22.66 0.48
N LEU A 104 -8.00 -22.76 0.79
CA LEU A 104 -6.98 -21.87 0.23
C LEU A 104 -6.86 -21.98 -1.30
N ARG A 105 -6.95 -23.20 -1.85
CA ARG A 105 -6.86 -23.41 -3.31
C ARG A 105 -8.06 -22.86 -4.04
N ASP A 106 -9.22 -22.88 -3.40
CA ASP A 106 -10.50 -22.39 -3.95
C ASP A 106 -10.62 -20.85 -3.88
N VAL A 107 -9.69 -20.16 -3.21
CA VAL A 107 -9.69 -18.68 -3.10
C VAL A 107 -9.83 -17.93 -4.45
N PRO A 108 -9.11 -18.30 -5.54
CA PRO A 108 -9.27 -17.63 -6.83
C PRO A 108 -10.63 -17.84 -7.50
N GLU A 109 -11.45 -18.76 -6.98
CA GLU A 109 -12.81 -19.04 -7.47
C GLU A 109 -13.87 -18.23 -6.71
N GLN A 110 -13.47 -17.49 -5.67
CA GLN A 110 -14.39 -16.65 -4.90
C GLN A 110 -14.98 -15.52 -5.75
N PRO A 111 -16.26 -15.16 -5.53
CA PRO A 111 -16.82 -13.95 -6.11
C PRO A 111 -16.07 -12.72 -5.58
N GLY A 112 -15.73 -11.80 -6.48
CA GLY A 112 -14.98 -10.58 -6.14
C GLY A 112 -13.46 -10.72 -6.23
N PHE A 113 -12.92 -11.93 -6.46
CA PHE A 113 -11.48 -12.09 -6.72
C PHE A 113 -11.07 -11.32 -8.00
N PRO A 114 -9.95 -10.56 -7.97
CA PRO A 114 -8.96 -10.44 -6.90
C PRO A 114 -9.17 -9.29 -5.91
N ALA A 115 -10.16 -8.43 -6.14
CA ALA A 115 -10.40 -7.20 -5.38
C ALA A 115 -10.90 -7.46 -3.96
N GLU A 116 -11.79 -8.42 -3.80
CA GLU A 116 -12.39 -8.83 -2.53
C GLU A 116 -12.10 -10.32 -2.31
N VAL A 117 -11.35 -10.64 -1.26
CA VAL A 117 -10.93 -12.02 -0.96
C VAL A 117 -11.10 -12.32 0.51
N THR A 118 -11.85 -13.38 0.80
CA THR A 118 -12.02 -13.91 2.15
C THR A 118 -11.05 -15.07 2.36
N TRP A 119 -10.09 -14.91 3.26
CA TRP A 119 -9.12 -15.96 3.57
C TRP A 119 -9.67 -16.89 4.65
N PRO A 120 -9.55 -18.23 4.49
CA PRO A 120 -9.89 -19.15 5.57
C PRO A 120 -8.95 -18.93 6.76
N ASN A 121 -9.42 -19.28 7.96
CA ASN A 121 -8.61 -19.24 9.17
C ASN A 121 -7.81 -20.54 9.31
N ALA A 122 -6.53 -20.42 9.65
CA ALA A 122 -5.69 -21.58 9.91
C ALA A 122 -6.18 -22.33 11.16
N PRO A 123 -6.22 -23.67 11.15
CA PRO A 123 -6.45 -24.45 12.36
C PRO A 123 -5.27 -24.30 13.32
N GLY A 124 -5.58 -24.28 14.63
CA GLY A 124 -4.63 -24.02 15.72
C GLY A 124 -3.74 -25.20 16.06
#